data_AF-A0A8C6LWC7-F1
#
_entry.id   AF-A0A8C6LWC7-F1
#
_cell.length_a   1.000
_cell.length_b   1.000
_cell.length_c   1.000
_cell.angle_alpha   90.00
_cell.angle_beta   90.00
_cell.angle_gamma   90.00
#
_symmetry.space_group_name_H-M   'P 1'
#
loop_
_entity.id
_entity.type
_entity.pdbx_description
1 polymer ?
#
loop_
_entity_poly.entity_id
_entity_poly.type
_entity_poly.pdbx_seq_one_letter_code
_entity_poly.pdbx_strand_id
1 'polypeptide(L)'
;MAEFGKILQSIGEFGLFQKTILFALSFPNFVMPFHFASVYFTQPDPERRCNTDWILRTAPNLSTEEQLNLTLPREEDGTFSRCQMFVPVDWDIATIREHGLNDTTGCLNGWVYGNMLYEATIVTDFDLVCEQASLLGVAQTVLMAGILVGCLLLGPFAESFGRKRAAQIPVVVMVVSTVATGLSPIFYLYLVSQFMVGIGYGGYRLNGVILATEWIGPTKRSLGACLTQLFAAVGQSVLAGVIYFIRDWRQAQLITAAPLAVITIYIWFIPESARWLLSRGRTEEAKQLITKVANFNKQAVPRPLLQKIVIKETEEKGGVKLLIRSSVLRKYFLTIIFAWFSLNVTYYCLSLNVGNFGLDVFLTQALFGLSELPAHLLCIWLLEAVGRKVSLISTLLMGGFSSRLASIKKSIKHLV
;
A
#
# COMPACT_ATOMS: atom_id res chain seq x y z
N MET A 1 22.92 -9.36 -22.43
CA MET A 1 22.53 -8.17 -21.63
C MET A 1 23.19 -6.88 -22.10
N ALA A 2 24.52 -6.84 -22.32
CA ALA A 2 25.23 -5.63 -22.76
C ALA A 2 24.79 -5.11 -24.15
N GLU A 3 24.44 -5.99 -25.07
CA GLU A 3 24.05 -5.62 -26.45
C GLU A 3 22.70 -4.91 -26.52
N PHE A 4 21.70 -5.33 -25.73
CA PHE A 4 20.42 -4.62 -25.64
C PHE A 4 20.58 -3.21 -25.04
N GLY A 5 21.52 -3.04 -24.10
CA GLY A 5 21.89 -1.72 -23.60
C GLY A 5 22.44 -0.80 -24.68
N LYS A 6 23.28 -1.32 -25.60
CA LYS A 6 23.81 -0.56 -26.75
C LYS A 6 22.70 -0.16 -27.74
N ILE A 7 21.69 -1.03 -27.93
CA ILE A 7 20.53 -0.71 -28.76
C ILE A 7 19.76 0.47 -28.15
N LEU A 8 19.46 0.41 -26.85
CA LEU A 8 18.77 1.51 -26.15
C LEU A 8 19.56 2.82 -26.22
N GLN A 9 20.90 2.76 -26.13
CA GLN A 9 21.76 3.93 -26.32
C GLN A 9 21.66 4.51 -27.73
N SER A 10 21.61 3.65 -28.76
CA SER A 10 21.52 4.07 -30.17
C SER A 10 20.16 4.63 -30.60
N ILE A 11 19.08 4.35 -29.85
CA ILE A 11 17.72 4.86 -30.13
C ILE A 11 17.32 6.03 -29.21
N GLY A 12 18.28 6.53 -28.43
CA GLY A 12 18.09 7.58 -27.45
C GLY A 12 17.89 6.96 -26.08
N GLU A 13 18.96 6.89 -25.30
CA GLU A 13 19.03 6.27 -23.96
C GLU A 13 17.89 6.73 -23.02
N PHE A 14 17.45 7.98 -23.17
CA PHE A 14 16.32 8.57 -22.45
C PHE A 14 15.55 9.58 -23.33
N GLY A 15 15.11 9.13 -24.51
CA GLY A 15 14.33 9.92 -25.47
C GLY A 15 12.90 10.24 -25.02
N LEU A 16 12.13 10.90 -25.90
CA LEU A 16 10.76 11.31 -25.61
C LEU A 16 9.87 10.09 -25.30
N PHE A 17 10.01 9.01 -26.07
CA PHE A 17 9.27 7.77 -25.84
C PHE A 17 9.51 7.19 -24.44
N GLN A 18 10.77 7.09 -24.02
CA GLN A 18 11.15 6.55 -22.71
C GLN A 18 10.59 7.42 -21.57
N LYS A 19 10.63 8.74 -21.72
CA LYS A 19 10.04 9.67 -20.74
C LYS A 19 8.52 9.49 -20.65
N THR A 20 7.83 9.40 -21.79
CA THR A 20 6.37 9.20 -21.84
C THR A 20 5.96 7.87 -21.21
N ILE A 21 6.64 6.77 -21.56
CA ILE A 21 6.36 5.46 -20.96
C ILE A 21 6.66 5.44 -19.48
N LEU A 22 7.80 6.01 -19.07
CA LEU A 22 8.16 6.08 -17.66
C LEU A 22 7.10 6.84 -16.87
N PHE A 23 6.64 7.99 -17.35
CA PHE A 23 5.57 8.76 -16.72
C PHE A 23 4.27 7.95 -16.66
N ALA A 24 3.85 7.35 -17.78
CA ALA A 24 2.62 6.56 -17.86
C ALA A 24 2.62 5.33 -16.93
N LEU A 25 3.76 4.65 -16.78
CA LEU A 25 3.91 3.51 -15.86
C LEU A 25 4.18 3.92 -14.41
N SER A 26 4.65 5.15 -14.19
CA SER A 26 4.85 5.70 -12.83
C SER A 26 3.54 6.20 -12.23
N PHE A 27 2.63 6.74 -13.05
CA PHE A 27 1.38 7.33 -12.58
C PHE A 27 0.51 6.40 -11.72
N PRO A 28 0.40 5.08 -11.97
CA PRO A 28 -0.37 4.23 -11.07
C PRO A 28 0.27 4.06 -9.70
N ASN A 29 1.59 4.23 -9.56
CA ASN A 29 2.25 4.28 -8.25
C ASN A 29 1.83 5.51 -7.44
N PHE A 30 1.37 6.59 -8.08
CA PHE A 30 0.79 7.73 -7.35
C PHE A 30 -0.54 7.37 -6.68
N VAL A 31 -1.35 6.52 -7.31
CA VAL A 31 -2.65 6.10 -6.76
C VAL A 31 -2.51 4.96 -5.75
N MET A 32 -1.45 4.16 -5.86
CA MET A 32 -1.18 3.02 -4.97
C MET A 32 -1.30 3.30 -3.46
N PRO A 33 -0.72 4.38 -2.92
CA PRO A 33 -0.93 4.83 -1.54
C PRO A 33 -2.38 4.84 -1.07
N PHE A 34 -3.31 5.21 -1.95
CA PHE A 34 -4.71 5.40 -1.61
C PHE A 34 -5.42 4.08 -1.29
N HIS A 35 -4.90 2.94 -1.73
CA HIS A 35 -5.44 1.64 -1.30
C HIS A 35 -5.22 1.37 0.18
N PHE A 36 -4.23 2.04 0.79
CA PHE A 36 -4.01 2.03 2.24
C PHE A 36 -4.87 3.07 2.96
N ALA A 37 -5.70 3.87 2.27
CA ALA A 37 -6.52 4.89 2.91
C ALA A 37 -7.40 4.30 4.03
N SER A 38 -8.05 3.15 3.82
CA SER A 38 -8.87 2.49 4.84
C SER A 38 -8.07 2.08 6.10
N VAL A 39 -6.76 1.88 5.94
CA VAL A 39 -5.82 1.58 7.03
C VAL A 39 -5.38 2.85 7.75
N TYR A 40 -5.35 4.00 7.07
CA TYR A 40 -5.04 5.30 7.66
C TYR A 40 -6.26 6.00 8.27
N PHE A 41 -7.48 5.73 7.77
CA PHE A 41 -8.77 6.17 8.30
C PHE A 41 -9.21 5.37 9.54
N THR A 42 -8.27 4.99 10.40
CA THR A 42 -8.59 4.33 11.66
C THR A 42 -8.34 5.34 12.76
N GLN A 43 -9.41 5.93 13.30
CA GLN A 43 -9.36 6.40 14.69
C GLN A 43 -9.35 5.11 15.52
N PRO A 44 -8.21 4.70 16.12
CA PRO A 44 -8.08 3.36 16.68
C PRO A 44 -8.96 3.14 17.92
N ASP A 45 -9.32 4.24 18.59
CA ASP A 45 -10.15 4.23 19.78
C ASP A 45 -11.07 5.46 19.78
N PRO A 46 -12.19 5.45 19.02
CA PRO A 46 -13.18 6.49 19.13
C PRO A 46 -13.88 6.40 20.49
N GLU A 47 -14.31 7.56 21.02
CA GLU A 47 -15.18 7.58 22.18
C GLU A 47 -16.48 6.85 21.82
N ARG A 48 -16.87 5.89 22.64
CA ARG A 48 -17.97 4.97 22.33
C ARG A 48 -18.68 4.51 23.59
N ARG A 49 -19.92 4.09 23.40
CA ARG A 49 -20.76 3.45 24.41
C ARG A 49 -21.74 2.49 23.75
N CYS A 50 -22.27 1.54 24.52
CA CYS A 50 -23.36 0.70 24.03
C CYS A 50 -24.60 1.55 23.72
N ASN A 51 -25.35 1.18 22.68
CA ASN A 51 -26.70 1.68 22.52
C ASN A 51 -27.61 1.05 23.59
N THR A 52 -28.15 1.88 24.48
CA THR A 52 -29.04 1.46 25.58
C THR A 52 -30.46 2.00 25.42
N ASP A 53 -30.89 2.33 24.21
CA ASP A 53 -32.21 2.89 23.92
C ASP A 53 -33.38 1.95 24.24
N TRP A 54 -33.10 0.69 24.60
CA TRP A 54 -34.09 -0.26 25.09
C TRP A 54 -34.86 0.30 26.30
N ILE A 55 -34.21 1.07 27.18
CA ILE A 55 -34.84 1.64 28.39
C ILE A 55 -35.87 2.73 28.06
N LEU A 56 -35.73 3.39 26.89
CA LEU A 56 -36.66 4.43 26.43
C LEU A 56 -38.02 3.85 26.06
N ARG A 57 -38.13 2.52 25.85
CA ARG A 57 -39.42 1.85 25.66
C ARG A 57 -40.27 1.89 26.95
N THR A 58 -39.62 1.78 28.11
CA THR A 58 -40.26 1.81 29.42
C THR A 58 -40.42 3.24 29.93
N ALA A 59 -39.47 4.12 29.63
CA ALA A 59 -39.47 5.52 30.08
C ALA A 59 -38.98 6.47 28.97
N PRO A 60 -39.87 6.97 28.10
CA PRO A 60 -39.48 7.73 26.91
C PRO A 60 -38.95 9.14 27.21
N ASN A 61 -39.21 9.69 28.40
CA ASN A 61 -38.84 11.06 28.78
C ASN A 61 -37.57 11.11 29.67
N LEU A 62 -36.73 10.08 29.64
CA LEU A 62 -35.45 10.05 30.37
C LEU A 62 -34.47 11.07 29.78
N SER A 63 -33.71 11.74 30.64
CA SER A 63 -32.57 12.55 30.20
C SER A 63 -31.41 11.63 29.80
N THR A 64 -30.56 12.07 28.86
CA THR A 64 -29.41 11.27 28.40
C THR A 64 -28.48 10.90 29.55
N GLU A 65 -28.22 11.81 30.49
CA GLU A 65 -27.34 11.52 31.64
C GLU A 65 -27.95 10.45 32.55
N GLU A 66 -29.25 10.53 32.81
CA GLU A 66 -29.96 9.55 33.63
C GLU A 66 -30.03 8.19 32.96
N GLN A 67 -30.29 8.15 31.65
CA GLN A 67 -30.23 6.93 30.86
C GLN A 67 -28.86 6.25 31.00
N LEU A 68 -27.76 7.00 30.83
CA LEU A 68 -26.41 6.44 30.91
C LEU A 68 -26.10 5.94 32.33
N ASN A 69 -26.48 6.68 33.37
CA ASN A 69 -26.26 6.27 34.76
C ASN A 69 -27.00 4.98 35.14
N LEU A 70 -28.18 4.74 34.57
CA LEU A 70 -28.97 3.53 34.85
C LEU A 70 -28.56 2.32 34.01
N THR A 71 -27.98 2.54 32.82
CA THR A 71 -27.78 1.46 31.83
C THR A 71 -26.32 1.10 31.58
N LEU A 72 -25.36 1.94 31.96
CA LEU A 72 -23.94 1.69 31.79
C LEU A 72 -23.22 1.57 33.14
N PRO A 73 -22.39 0.54 33.33
CA PRO A 73 -21.54 0.44 34.51
C PRO A 73 -20.45 1.53 34.49
N ARG A 74 -19.96 1.90 35.66
CA ARG A 74 -18.82 2.82 35.83
C ARG A 74 -17.53 2.03 36.03
N GLU A 75 -16.45 2.50 35.40
CA GLU A 75 -15.09 1.99 35.60
C GLU A 75 -14.44 2.63 36.84
N GLU A 76 -13.28 2.11 37.25
CA GLU A 76 -12.55 2.58 38.44
C GLU A 76 -12.21 4.07 38.39
N ASP A 77 -12.01 4.60 37.17
CA ASP A 77 -11.73 6.01 36.91
C ASP A 77 -12.99 6.92 36.99
N GLY A 78 -14.15 6.35 37.32
CA GLY A 78 -15.43 7.05 37.44
C GLY A 78 -16.13 7.36 36.10
N THR A 79 -15.49 7.03 34.98
CA THR A 79 -16.06 7.12 33.63
C THR A 79 -16.99 5.94 33.32
N PHE A 80 -17.89 6.10 32.34
CA PHE A 80 -18.75 4.99 31.90
C PHE A 80 -17.95 3.95 31.13
N SER A 81 -18.31 2.68 31.30
CA SER A 81 -17.65 1.60 30.57
C SER A 81 -17.86 1.76 29.07
N ARG A 82 -16.77 1.61 28.33
CA ARG A 82 -16.75 1.76 26.87
C ARG A 82 -17.12 0.49 26.12
N CYS A 83 -17.29 -0.63 26.81
CA CYS A 83 -17.48 -1.95 26.19
C CYS A 83 -18.60 -2.79 26.80
N GLN A 84 -19.14 -2.38 27.95
CA GLN A 84 -20.15 -3.14 28.68
C GLN A 84 -21.38 -2.27 28.95
N MET A 85 -22.52 -2.95 29.05
CA MET A 85 -23.79 -2.38 29.52
C MET A 85 -24.42 -3.32 30.53
N PHE A 86 -25.35 -2.80 31.33
CA PHE A 86 -26.20 -3.66 32.14
C PHE A 86 -27.15 -4.48 31.27
N VAL A 87 -27.44 -5.71 31.69
CA VAL A 87 -28.35 -6.61 30.99
C VAL A 87 -29.75 -5.97 30.92
N PRO A 88 -30.38 -5.90 29.73
CA PRO A 88 -31.75 -5.40 29.60
C PRO A 88 -32.74 -6.24 30.42
N VAL A 89 -33.63 -5.57 31.15
CA VAL A 89 -34.69 -6.21 31.95
C VAL A 89 -36.05 -5.59 31.63
N ASP A 90 -37.10 -6.40 31.69
CA ASP A 90 -38.49 -5.95 31.49
C ASP A 90 -39.11 -5.45 32.82
N TRP A 91 -38.42 -4.55 33.52
CA TRP A 91 -38.88 -3.96 34.79
C TRP A 91 -39.35 -2.52 34.59
N ASP A 92 -40.22 -2.06 35.48
CA ASP A 92 -40.62 -0.65 35.54
C ASP A 92 -39.45 0.23 35.99
N ILE A 93 -39.43 1.49 35.52
CA ILE A 93 -38.34 2.43 35.82
C ILE A 93 -38.19 2.69 37.33
N ALA A 94 -39.28 2.61 38.10
CA ALA A 94 -39.25 2.76 39.55
C ALA A 94 -38.48 1.61 40.22
N THR A 95 -38.71 0.37 39.78
CA THR A 95 -38.01 -0.82 40.28
C THR A 95 -36.53 -0.79 39.91
N ILE A 96 -36.21 -0.35 38.69
CA ILE A 96 -34.81 -0.19 38.24
C ILE A 96 -34.08 0.86 39.10
N ARG A 97 -34.72 1.99 39.42
CA ARG A 97 -34.13 3.02 40.29
C ARG A 97 -33.93 2.55 41.73
N GLU A 98 -34.79 1.68 42.22
CA GLU A 98 -34.74 1.17 43.60
C GLU A 98 -33.71 0.06 43.77
N HIS A 99 -33.70 -0.92 42.86
CA HIS A 99 -32.88 -2.13 43.00
C HIS A 99 -31.56 -2.07 42.22
N GLY A 100 -31.45 -1.18 41.22
CA GLY A 100 -30.32 -1.13 40.30
C GLY A 100 -30.23 -2.37 39.40
N LEU A 101 -29.27 -2.34 38.48
CA LEU A 101 -28.92 -3.48 37.63
C LEU A 101 -27.51 -3.95 38.04
N ASN A 102 -27.36 -5.27 38.21
CA ASN A 102 -26.10 -5.86 38.71
C ASN A 102 -25.36 -6.67 37.64
N ASP A 103 -26.08 -7.32 36.73
CA ASP A 103 -25.48 -8.16 35.70
C ASP A 103 -25.05 -7.31 34.50
N THR A 104 -23.80 -7.48 34.06
CA THR A 104 -23.23 -6.80 32.90
C THR A 104 -23.08 -7.75 31.72
N THR A 105 -23.18 -7.19 30.51
CA THR A 105 -22.98 -7.91 29.24
C THR A 105 -22.37 -6.99 28.19
N GLY A 106 -21.92 -7.56 27.07
CA GLY A 106 -21.47 -6.80 25.91
C GLY A 106 -22.64 -6.06 25.24
N CYS A 107 -22.33 -5.08 24.38
CA CYS A 107 -23.37 -4.29 23.72
C CYS A 107 -24.23 -5.15 22.76
N LEU A 108 -25.55 -5.18 22.99
CA LEU A 108 -26.49 -5.98 22.20
C LEU A 108 -27.10 -5.23 21.01
N ASN A 109 -27.39 -3.93 21.19
CA ASN A 109 -28.10 -3.10 20.19
C ASN A 109 -27.16 -2.18 19.39
N GLY A 110 -25.90 -2.59 19.22
CA GLY A 110 -24.88 -1.80 18.55
C GLY A 110 -24.29 -0.69 19.42
N TRP A 111 -23.65 0.27 18.77
CA TRP A 111 -22.78 1.27 19.40
C TRP A 111 -23.21 2.69 19.09
N VAL A 112 -22.94 3.60 20.03
CA VAL A 112 -23.04 5.05 19.82
C VAL A 112 -21.65 5.65 19.97
N TYR A 113 -21.17 6.25 18.89
CA TYR A 113 -19.86 6.89 18.83
C TYR A 113 -19.97 8.39 19.10
N GLY A 114 -19.02 8.95 19.86
CA GLY A 114 -18.91 10.36 20.20
C GLY A 114 -17.57 10.95 19.77
N ASN A 115 -17.51 12.28 19.62
CA ASN A 115 -16.28 13.04 19.36
C ASN A 115 -15.39 12.44 18.24
N MET A 116 -16.01 12.15 17.09
CA MET A 116 -15.32 11.58 15.94
C MET A 116 -14.56 12.66 15.15
N LEU A 117 -13.31 12.36 14.78
CA LEU A 117 -12.53 13.19 13.84
C LEU A 117 -12.98 13.01 12.38
N TYR A 118 -13.59 11.86 12.10
CA TYR A 118 -14.04 11.42 10.78
C TYR A 118 -15.56 11.31 10.75
N GLU A 119 -16.19 11.45 9.57
CA GLU A 119 -17.64 11.25 9.41
C GLU A 119 -17.99 9.76 9.47
N ALA A 120 -17.17 8.93 8.83
CA ALA A 120 -17.30 7.48 8.85
C ALA A 120 -15.92 6.82 8.79
N THR A 121 -15.74 5.75 9.56
CA THR A 121 -14.52 4.93 9.57
C THR A 121 -14.86 3.46 9.41
N ILE A 122 -13.87 2.65 9.03
CA ILE A 122 -14.02 1.19 9.01
C ILE A 122 -14.42 0.64 10.39
N VAL A 123 -13.96 1.28 11.46
CA VAL A 123 -14.22 0.86 12.85
C VAL A 123 -15.70 1.09 13.19
N THR A 124 -16.24 2.26 12.84
CA THR A 124 -17.63 2.62 13.13
C THR A 124 -18.65 1.95 12.21
N ASP A 125 -18.28 1.69 10.95
CA ASP A 125 -19.20 1.07 9.99
C ASP A 125 -19.41 -0.43 10.24
N PHE A 126 -18.40 -1.10 10.77
CA PHE A 126 -18.44 -2.54 11.04
C PHE A 126 -18.35 -2.88 12.53
N ASP A 127 -18.46 -1.88 13.41
CA ASP A 127 -18.43 -2.03 14.87
C ASP A 127 -17.22 -2.83 15.39
N LEU A 128 -16.03 -2.54 14.84
CA LEU A 128 -14.79 -3.26 15.14
C LEU A 128 -14.14 -2.76 16.44
N VAL A 129 -14.88 -2.81 17.54
CA VAL A 129 -14.47 -2.31 18.86
C VAL A 129 -14.52 -3.42 19.91
N CYS A 130 -13.84 -3.18 21.04
CA CYS A 130 -13.80 -4.11 22.18
C CYS A 130 -13.31 -5.51 21.77
N GLU A 131 -14.12 -6.56 21.94
CA GLU A 131 -13.75 -7.93 21.54
C GLU A 131 -13.37 -8.04 20.05
N GLN A 132 -13.98 -7.21 19.20
CA GLN A 132 -13.75 -7.20 17.75
C GLN A 132 -12.62 -6.26 17.30
N ALA A 133 -11.98 -5.51 18.22
CA ALA A 133 -10.90 -4.58 17.88
C ALA A 133 -9.72 -5.25 17.15
N SER A 134 -9.46 -6.53 17.45
CA SER A 134 -8.42 -7.33 16.79
C SER A 134 -8.64 -7.53 15.28
N LEU A 135 -9.90 -7.46 14.82
CA LEU A 135 -10.26 -7.63 13.40
C LEU A 135 -9.70 -6.50 12.53
N LEU A 136 -9.42 -5.33 13.10
CA LEU A 136 -8.75 -4.27 12.36
C LEU A 136 -7.34 -4.68 11.92
N GLY A 137 -6.60 -5.36 12.80
CA GLY A 137 -5.31 -5.96 12.45
C GLY A 137 -5.46 -7.09 11.41
N VAL A 138 -6.56 -7.85 11.49
CA VAL A 138 -6.87 -8.88 10.48
C VAL A 138 -7.06 -8.25 9.09
N ALA A 139 -7.79 -7.14 8.98
CA ALA A 139 -7.94 -6.43 7.71
C ALA A 139 -6.59 -6.04 7.06
N GLN A 140 -5.68 -5.47 7.86
CA GLN A 140 -4.34 -5.10 7.39
C GLN A 140 -3.52 -6.31 6.95
N THR A 141 -3.55 -7.39 7.74
CA THR A 141 -2.81 -8.62 7.41
C THR A 141 -3.35 -9.31 6.17
N VAL A 142 -4.67 -9.27 5.93
CA VAL A 142 -5.30 -9.80 4.70
C VAL A 142 -4.84 -9.02 3.47
N LEU A 143 -4.80 -7.68 3.53
CA LEU A 143 -4.26 -6.85 2.44
C LEU A 143 -2.79 -7.21 2.15
N MET A 144 -1.95 -7.32 3.19
CA MET A 144 -0.53 -7.70 3.07
C MET A 144 -0.35 -9.11 2.49
N ALA A 145 -1.18 -10.07 2.92
CA ALA A 145 -1.19 -11.41 2.36
C ALA A 145 -1.55 -11.40 0.86
N GLY A 146 -2.51 -10.56 0.47
CA GLY A 146 -2.84 -10.31 -0.93
C GLY A 146 -1.62 -9.81 -1.72
N ILE A 147 -0.88 -8.83 -1.19
CA ILE A 147 0.35 -8.30 -1.82
C ILE A 147 1.39 -9.40 -2.02
N LEU A 148 1.60 -10.25 -1.02
CA LEU A 148 2.52 -11.39 -1.10
C LEU A 148 2.10 -12.35 -2.22
N VAL A 149 0.82 -12.75 -2.23
CA VAL A 149 0.26 -13.65 -3.26
C VAL A 149 0.38 -13.03 -4.65
N GLY A 150 0.06 -11.75 -4.79
CA GLY A 150 0.21 -11.00 -6.04
C GLY A 150 1.64 -11.02 -6.58
N CYS A 151 2.63 -10.74 -5.75
CA CYS A 151 4.04 -10.81 -6.13
C CYS A 151 4.47 -12.22 -6.56
N LEU A 152 4.04 -13.26 -5.84
CA LEU A 152 4.41 -14.65 -6.11
C LEU A 152 3.74 -15.21 -7.38
N LEU A 153 2.49 -14.84 -7.66
CA LEU A 153 1.77 -15.31 -8.84
C LEU A 153 2.15 -14.51 -10.10
N LEU A 154 2.17 -13.17 -9.99
CA LEU A 154 2.31 -12.30 -11.16
C LEU A 154 3.77 -12.08 -11.58
N GLY A 155 4.75 -12.41 -10.74
CA GLY A 155 6.17 -12.43 -11.12
C GLY A 155 6.47 -13.48 -12.19
N PRO A 156 6.27 -14.79 -11.92
CA PRO A 156 6.43 -15.86 -12.92
C PRO A 156 5.50 -15.71 -14.12
N PHE A 157 4.29 -15.19 -13.91
CA PHE A 157 3.35 -14.89 -14.98
C PHE A 157 3.94 -13.91 -16.01
N ALA A 158 4.65 -12.87 -15.55
CA ALA A 158 5.27 -11.88 -16.42
C ALA A 158 6.38 -12.45 -17.32
N GLU A 159 7.12 -13.43 -16.83
CA GLU A 159 8.13 -14.14 -17.62
C GLU A 159 7.48 -15.00 -18.71
N SER A 160 6.32 -15.59 -18.41
CA SER A 160 5.67 -16.59 -19.28
C SER A 160 4.75 -15.95 -20.33
N PHE A 161 3.94 -14.97 -19.90
CA PHE A 161 2.86 -14.37 -20.70
C PHE A 161 3.13 -12.93 -21.16
N GLY A 162 4.23 -12.32 -20.73
CA GLY A 162 4.65 -10.97 -21.13
C GLY A 162 4.54 -9.95 -20.01
N ARG A 163 5.40 -8.92 -20.08
CA ARG A 163 5.44 -7.84 -19.07
C ARG A 163 4.22 -6.93 -19.17
N LYS A 164 3.73 -6.68 -20.38
CA LYS A 164 2.53 -5.88 -20.63
C LYS A 164 1.31 -6.47 -19.94
N ARG A 165 1.00 -7.75 -20.19
CA ARG A 165 -0.17 -8.41 -19.59
C ARG A 165 -0.06 -8.50 -18.06
N ALA A 166 1.15 -8.73 -17.56
CA ALA A 166 1.43 -8.75 -16.12
C ALA A 166 1.34 -7.37 -15.45
N ALA A 167 1.33 -6.27 -16.20
CA ALA A 167 1.02 -4.93 -15.70
C ALA A 167 -0.47 -4.57 -15.88
N GLN A 168 -1.14 -5.07 -16.92
CA GLN A 168 -2.54 -4.75 -17.22
C GLN A 168 -3.55 -5.46 -16.30
N ILE A 169 -3.41 -6.78 -16.16
CA ILE A 169 -4.34 -7.60 -15.36
C ILE A 169 -4.43 -7.08 -13.91
N PRO A 170 -3.31 -6.76 -13.23
CA PRO A 170 -3.38 -6.34 -11.84
C PRO A 170 -4.09 -5.00 -11.66
N VAL A 171 -3.93 -4.06 -12.61
CA VAL A 171 -4.67 -2.79 -12.59
C VAL A 171 -6.18 -3.01 -12.68
N VAL A 172 -6.64 -3.89 -13.58
CA VAL A 172 -8.07 -4.21 -13.70
C VAL A 172 -8.60 -4.81 -12.38
N VAL A 173 -7.84 -5.74 -11.79
CA VAL A 173 -8.17 -6.34 -10.49
C VAL A 173 -8.25 -5.27 -9.39
N MET A 174 -7.30 -4.32 -9.36
CA MET A 174 -7.30 -3.22 -8.39
C MET A 174 -8.55 -2.36 -8.50
N VAL A 175 -8.96 -1.95 -9.71
CA VAL A 175 -10.11 -1.05 -9.90
C VAL A 175 -11.40 -1.72 -9.43
N VAL A 176 -11.66 -2.94 -9.92
CA VAL A 176 -12.87 -3.69 -9.58
C VAL A 176 -12.94 -3.94 -8.08
N SER A 177 -11.83 -4.36 -7.49
CA SER A 177 -11.77 -4.67 -6.05
C SER A 177 -11.86 -3.42 -5.17
N THR A 178 -11.41 -2.26 -5.66
CA THR A 178 -11.50 -0.99 -4.94
C THR A 178 -12.92 -0.44 -4.94
N VAL A 179 -13.62 -0.54 -6.06
CA VAL A 179 -15.06 -0.24 -6.12
C VAL A 179 -15.84 -1.19 -5.21
N ALA A 180 -15.54 -2.49 -5.25
CA ALA A 180 -16.15 -3.47 -4.34
C ALA A 180 -15.86 -3.17 -2.86
N THR A 181 -14.65 -2.69 -2.54
CA THR A 181 -14.29 -2.25 -1.19
C THR A 181 -15.18 -1.10 -0.72
N GLY A 182 -15.34 -0.04 -1.53
CA GLY A 182 -16.16 1.12 -1.14
C GLY A 182 -17.64 0.79 -0.97
N LEU A 183 -18.16 -0.15 -1.77
CA LEU A 183 -19.56 -0.60 -1.74
C LEU A 183 -19.83 -1.77 -0.79
N SER A 184 -18.84 -2.21 -0.02
CA SER A 184 -18.97 -3.42 0.81
C SER A 184 -19.95 -3.22 1.99
N PRO A 185 -21.07 -3.97 2.07
CA PRO A 185 -22.04 -3.79 3.15
C PRO A 185 -21.68 -4.60 4.41
N ILE A 186 -20.82 -5.61 4.27
CA ILE A 186 -20.40 -6.50 5.36
C ILE A 186 -18.88 -6.64 5.41
N PHE A 187 -18.34 -6.84 6.62
CA PHE A 187 -16.90 -6.88 6.87
C PHE A 187 -16.19 -8.00 6.08
N TYR A 188 -16.79 -9.17 5.91
CA TYR A 188 -16.18 -10.26 5.14
C TYR A 188 -16.01 -9.93 3.66
N LEU A 189 -16.98 -9.23 3.05
CA LEU A 189 -16.85 -8.79 1.66
C LEU A 189 -15.75 -7.73 1.52
N TYR A 190 -15.64 -6.85 2.53
CA TYR A 190 -14.51 -5.91 2.64
C TYR A 190 -13.17 -6.66 2.67
N LEU A 191 -13.02 -7.69 3.52
CA LEU A 191 -11.79 -8.48 3.61
C LEU A 191 -11.41 -9.16 2.29
N VAL A 192 -12.37 -9.80 1.62
CA VAL A 192 -12.13 -10.44 0.31
C VAL A 192 -11.72 -9.38 -0.73
N SER A 193 -12.39 -8.23 -0.74
CA SER A 193 -12.06 -7.13 -1.66
C SER A 193 -10.65 -6.59 -1.40
N GLN A 194 -10.27 -6.41 -0.13
CA GLN A 194 -8.92 -5.98 0.27
C GLN A 194 -7.84 -6.98 -0.14
N PHE A 195 -8.11 -8.29 0.02
CA PHE A 195 -7.20 -9.32 -0.45
C PHE A 195 -6.94 -9.21 -1.96
N MET A 196 -8.00 -9.00 -2.74
CA MET A 196 -7.91 -8.84 -4.20
C MET A 196 -7.21 -7.54 -4.60
N VAL A 197 -7.47 -6.42 -3.89
CA VAL A 197 -6.69 -5.17 -4.03
C VAL A 197 -5.21 -5.44 -3.78
N GLY A 198 -4.88 -6.20 -2.73
CA GLY A 198 -3.50 -6.58 -2.41
C GLY A 198 -2.83 -7.36 -3.54
N ILE A 199 -3.50 -8.36 -4.12
CA ILE A 199 -3.00 -9.13 -5.27
C ILE A 199 -2.66 -8.19 -6.44
N GLY A 200 -3.60 -7.31 -6.77
CA GLY A 200 -3.41 -6.33 -7.82
C GLY A 200 -2.26 -5.36 -7.55
N TYR A 201 -2.17 -4.86 -6.31
CA TYR A 201 -1.13 -3.95 -5.85
C TYR A 201 0.27 -4.57 -5.98
N GLY A 202 0.49 -5.75 -5.39
CA GLY A 202 1.79 -6.44 -5.44
C GLY A 202 2.19 -6.78 -6.87
N GLY A 203 1.21 -7.23 -7.65
CA GLY A 203 1.35 -7.54 -9.06
C GLY A 203 1.81 -6.37 -9.91
N TYR A 204 1.13 -5.24 -9.82
CA TYR A 204 1.47 -4.04 -10.58
C TYR A 204 2.79 -3.45 -10.10
N ARG A 205 3.01 -3.35 -8.78
CA ARG A 205 4.20 -2.70 -8.22
C ARG A 205 5.49 -3.33 -8.74
N LEU A 206 5.51 -4.66 -8.81
CA LEU A 206 6.63 -5.41 -9.36
C LEU A 206 6.75 -5.20 -10.88
N ASN A 207 5.68 -5.47 -11.63
CA ASN A 207 5.73 -5.53 -13.09
C ASN A 207 5.81 -4.17 -13.77
N GLY A 208 5.18 -3.14 -13.20
CA GLY A 208 5.21 -1.77 -13.72
C GLY A 208 6.62 -1.17 -13.71
N VAL A 209 7.35 -1.33 -12.59
CA VAL A 209 8.74 -0.86 -12.48
C VAL A 209 9.67 -1.63 -13.43
N ILE A 210 9.48 -2.95 -13.55
CA ILE A 210 10.27 -3.77 -14.50
C ILE A 210 10.03 -3.31 -15.93
N LEU A 211 8.77 -3.17 -16.35
CA LEU A 211 8.43 -2.74 -17.70
C LEU A 211 8.97 -1.33 -18.01
N ALA A 212 8.90 -0.40 -17.05
CA ALA A 212 9.44 0.95 -17.22
C ALA A 212 10.97 0.93 -17.37
N THR A 213 11.68 0.16 -16.54
CA THR A 213 13.15 0.11 -16.51
C THR A 213 13.76 -0.70 -17.66
N GLU A 214 12.99 -1.58 -18.30
CA GLU A 214 13.43 -2.33 -19.48
C GLU A 214 13.52 -1.46 -20.74
N TRP A 215 12.73 -0.37 -20.81
CA TRP A 215 12.79 0.61 -21.90
C TRP A 215 13.87 1.68 -21.73
N ILE A 216 14.38 1.85 -20.52
CA ILE A 216 15.39 2.86 -20.18
C ILE A 216 16.79 2.27 -20.34
N GLY A 217 17.68 3.05 -20.95
CA GLY A 217 19.07 2.65 -21.13
C GLY A 217 19.82 2.47 -19.80
N PRO A 218 20.95 1.75 -19.83
CA PRO A 218 21.64 1.31 -18.62
C PRO A 218 22.13 2.46 -17.72
N THR A 219 22.48 3.64 -18.26
CA THR A 219 23.00 4.75 -17.44
C THR A 219 21.90 5.44 -16.63
N LYS A 220 20.69 5.58 -17.20
CA LYS A 220 19.55 6.28 -16.57
C LYS A 220 18.51 5.36 -15.93
N ARG A 221 18.79 4.05 -15.87
CA ARG A 221 17.87 3.07 -15.27
C ARG A 221 17.59 3.32 -13.79
N SER A 222 18.60 3.71 -13.01
CA SER A 222 18.43 4.07 -11.58
C SER A 222 17.49 5.26 -11.42
N LEU A 223 17.67 6.29 -12.24
CA LEU A 223 16.79 7.46 -12.26
C LEU A 223 15.34 7.03 -12.55
N GLY A 224 15.11 6.17 -13.55
CA GLY A 224 13.78 5.65 -13.85
C GLY A 224 13.11 4.93 -12.66
N ALA A 225 13.85 4.05 -11.99
CA ALA A 225 13.34 3.33 -10.82
C ALA A 225 13.06 4.28 -9.63
N CYS A 226 13.93 5.24 -9.36
CA CYS A 226 13.69 6.23 -8.30
C CYS A 226 12.52 7.14 -8.64
N LEU A 227 12.35 7.52 -9.92
CA LEU A 227 11.22 8.34 -10.34
C LEU A 227 9.89 7.60 -10.11
N THR A 228 9.80 6.31 -10.44
CA THR A 228 8.58 5.53 -10.15
C THR A 228 8.21 5.54 -8.67
N GLN A 229 9.20 5.54 -7.78
CA GLN A 229 8.98 5.61 -6.33
C GLN A 229 8.64 7.03 -5.86
N LEU A 230 9.20 8.07 -6.50
CA LEU A 230 8.84 9.46 -6.22
C LEU A 230 7.34 9.72 -6.45
N PHE A 231 6.73 9.14 -7.49
CA PHE A 231 5.29 9.22 -7.70
C PHE A 231 4.49 8.67 -6.52
N ALA A 232 4.94 7.57 -5.91
CA ALA A 232 4.30 7.02 -4.71
C ALA A 232 4.42 7.97 -3.50
N ALA A 233 5.57 8.61 -3.30
CA ALA A 233 5.75 9.60 -2.23
C ALA A 233 4.85 10.84 -2.41
N VAL A 234 4.72 11.34 -3.65
CA VAL A 234 3.77 12.41 -3.98
C VAL A 234 2.34 11.94 -3.72
N GLY A 235 2.02 10.71 -4.13
CA GLY A 235 0.72 10.08 -3.88
C GLY A 235 0.37 10.01 -2.39
N GLN A 236 1.31 9.57 -1.54
CA GLN A 236 1.15 9.55 -0.08
C GLN A 236 0.86 10.96 0.48
N SER A 237 1.55 11.97 -0.02
CA SER A 237 1.36 13.36 0.42
C SER A 237 -0.01 13.90 0.02
N VAL A 238 -0.46 13.63 -1.20
CA VAL A 238 -1.79 14.03 -1.69
C VAL A 238 -2.88 13.28 -0.94
N LEU A 239 -2.68 11.99 -0.65
CA LEU A 239 -3.61 11.19 0.13
C LEU A 239 -3.91 11.84 1.48
N ALA A 240 -2.90 12.37 2.19
CA ALA A 240 -3.13 13.08 3.47
C ALA A 240 -4.13 14.25 3.32
N GLY A 241 -4.00 15.03 2.24
CA GLY A 241 -4.95 16.11 1.93
C GLY A 241 -6.35 15.59 1.58
N VAL A 242 -6.43 14.53 0.78
CA VAL A 242 -7.70 13.89 0.40
C VAL A 242 -8.44 13.34 1.62
N ILE A 243 -7.72 12.72 2.55
CA ILE A 243 -8.27 12.22 3.83
C ILE A 243 -8.83 13.39 4.67
N TYR A 244 -8.11 14.51 4.73
CA TYR A 244 -8.52 15.70 5.49
C TYR A 244 -9.86 16.29 5.01
N PHE A 245 -10.11 16.29 3.70
CA PHE A 245 -11.32 16.89 3.11
C PHE A 245 -12.53 15.96 3.06
N ILE A 246 -12.35 14.67 2.71
CA ILE A 246 -13.49 13.76 2.50
C ILE A 246 -14.02 13.20 3.82
N ARG A 247 -13.12 12.85 4.77
CA ARG A 247 -13.44 12.30 6.10
C ARG A 247 -14.37 11.07 6.15
N ASP A 248 -14.73 10.51 5.01
CA ASP A 248 -15.47 9.26 4.81
C ASP A 248 -14.61 8.27 4.01
N TRP A 249 -14.33 7.11 4.63
CA TRP A 249 -13.47 6.10 4.04
C TRP A 249 -14.07 5.45 2.78
N ARG A 250 -15.40 5.32 2.66
CA ARG A 250 -16.07 4.71 1.50
C ARG A 250 -15.98 5.63 0.31
N GLN A 251 -16.28 6.91 0.51
CA GLN A 251 -16.15 7.93 -0.52
C GLN A 251 -14.69 8.06 -0.98
N ALA A 252 -13.73 8.01 -0.05
CA ALA A 252 -12.31 8.02 -0.41
C ALA A 252 -11.91 6.84 -1.30
N GLN A 253 -12.42 5.62 -1.06
CA GLN A 253 -12.18 4.46 -1.92
C GLN A 253 -12.79 4.64 -3.32
N LEU A 254 -14.02 5.16 -3.42
CA LEU A 254 -14.68 5.41 -4.70
C LEU A 254 -13.99 6.52 -5.51
N ILE A 255 -13.56 7.60 -4.84
CA ILE A 255 -12.78 8.68 -5.45
C ILE A 255 -11.44 8.15 -5.95
N THR A 256 -10.81 7.21 -5.23
CA THR A 256 -9.60 6.51 -5.65
C THR A 256 -9.81 5.62 -6.87
N ALA A 257 -11.00 5.05 -7.03
CA ALA A 257 -11.33 4.21 -8.19
C ALA A 257 -11.37 5.02 -9.50
N ALA A 258 -11.69 6.32 -9.46
CA ALA A 258 -11.75 7.17 -10.65
C ALA A 258 -10.41 7.29 -11.41
N PRO A 259 -9.29 7.72 -10.79
CA PRO A 259 -8.00 7.75 -11.47
C PRO A 259 -7.53 6.35 -11.89
N LEU A 260 -7.87 5.29 -11.13
CA LEU A 260 -7.57 3.91 -11.53
C LEU A 260 -8.32 3.46 -12.78
N ALA A 261 -9.57 3.91 -12.96
CA ALA A 261 -10.33 3.64 -14.18
C ALA A 261 -9.66 4.30 -15.39
N VAL A 262 -9.20 5.54 -15.26
CA VAL A 262 -8.42 6.22 -16.31
C VAL A 262 -7.12 5.45 -16.62
N ILE A 263 -6.43 4.98 -15.58
CA ILE A 263 -5.24 4.13 -15.72
C ILE A 263 -5.53 2.85 -16.50
N THR A 264 -6.66 2.22 -16.19
CA THR A 264 -7.09 0.98 -16.85
C THR A 264 -7.30 1.19 -18.35
N ILE A 265 -7.77 2.36 -18.78
CA ILE A 265 -7.96 2.66 -20.20
C ILE A 265 -6.60 2.83 -20.88
N TYR A 266 -5.72 3.69 -20.34
CA TYR A 266 -4.50 4.01 -21.08
C TYR A 266 -3.45 2.89 -21.05
N ILE A 267 -3.46 2.01 -20.05
CA ILE A 267 -2.48 0.92 -19.93
C ILE A 267 -2.57 -0.10 -21.08
N TRP A 268 -3.68 -0.11 -21.83
CA TRP A 268 -3.83 -0.90 -23.06
C TRP A 268 -2.92 -0.44 -24.20
N PHE A 269 -2.58 0.84 -24.24
CA PHE A 269 -1.73 1.43 -25.27
C PHE A 269 -0.22 1.25 -24.99
N ILE A 270 0.15 0.80 -23.79
CA ILE A 270 1.56 0.59 -23.44
C ILE A 270 2.12 -0.59 -24.26
N PRO A 271 3.28 -0.42 -24.91
CA PRO A 271 3.92 -1.49 -25.66
C PRO A 271 4.57 -2.54 -24.76
N GLU A 272 4.69 -3.75 -25.29
CA GLU A 272 5.39 -4.86 -24.62
C GLU A 272 6.89 -4.60 -24.54
N SER A 273 7.58 -5.25 -23.61
CA SER A 273 9.04 -5.17 -23.52
C SER A 273 9.72 -5.78 -24.74
N ALA A 274 10.50 -4.96 -25.45
CA ALA A 274 11.36 -5.45 -26.53
C ALA A 274 12.36 -6.52 -26.02
N ARG A 275 12.84 -6.39 -24.78
CA ARG A 275 13.75 -7.37 -24.17
C ARG A 275 13.07 -8.72 -23.95
N TRP A 276 11.83 -8.70 -23.47
CA TRP A 276 11.05 -9.92 -23.27
C TRP A 276 10.77 -10.63 -24.62
N LEU A 277 10.37 -9.88 -25.65
CA LEU A 277 10.13 -10.41 -27.00
C LEU A 277 11.37 -11.13 -27.55
N LEU A 278 12.56 -10.52 -27.40
CA LEU A 278 13.83 -11.15 -27.78
C LEU A 278 14.11 -12.43 -26.99
N SER A 279 13.85 -12.44 -25.69
CA SER A 279 14.04 -13.63 -24.84
C SER A 279 13.10 -14.80 -25.18
N ARG A 280 12.01 -14.54 -25.92
CA ARG A 280 11.05 -15.55 -26.39
C ARG A 280 11.24 -15.93 -27.85
N GLY A 281 12.31 -15.45 -28.50
CA GLY A 281 12.57 -15.72 -29.92
C GLY A 281 11.67 -14.93 -30.89
N ARG A 282 10.84 -14.01 -30.41
CA ARG A 282 9.98 -13.14 -31.24
C ARG A 282 10.77 -11.95 -31.76
N THR A 283 11.83 -12.23 -32.53
CA THR A 283 12.82 -11.25 -32.98
C THR A 283 12.24 -10.22 -33.95
N GLU A 284 11.37 -10.62 -34.87
CA GLU A 284 10.76 -9.70 -35.84
C GLU A 284 9.84 -8.67 -35.18
N GLU A 285 9.02 -9.09 -34.23
CA GLU A 285 8.18 -8.16 -33.46
C GLU A 285 9.02 -7.20 -32.62
N ALA A 286 10.10 -7.69 -32.01
CA ALA A 286 11.02 -6.84 -31.27
C ALA A 286 11.69 -5.81 -32.17
N LYS A 287 12.13 -6.19 -33.38
CA LYS A 287 12.72 -5.27 -34.36
C LYS A 287 11.72 -4.20 -34.78
N GLN A 288 10.49 -4.58 -35.13
CA GLN A 288 9.42 -3.64 -35.48
C GLN A 288 9.16 -2.64 -34.35
N LEU A 289 9.14 -3.12 -33.10
CA LEU A 289 8.91 -2.26 -31.94
C LEU A 289 10.07 -1.30 -31.70
N ILE A 290 11.31 -1.77 -31.77
CA ILE A 290 12.52 -0.93 -31.65
C ILE A 290 12.55 0.14 -32.75
N THR A 291 12.21 -0.21 -33.99
CA THR A 291 12.13 0.76 -35.09
C THR A 291 11.04 1.80 -34.85
N LYS A 292 9.86 1.41 -34.35
CA LYS A 292 8.81 2.37 -33.96
C LYS A 292 9.29 3.34 -32.88
N VAL A 293 10.00 2.83 -31.87
CA VAL A 293 10.56 3.68 -30.79
C VAL A 293 11.63 4.64 -31.30
N ALA A 294 12.52 4.16 -32.17
CA ALA A 294 13.54 5.00 -32.78
C ALA A 294 12.93 6.11 -33.63
N ASN A 295 11.90 5.79 -34.43
CA ASN A 295 11.15 6.79 -35.20
C ASN A 295 10.47 7.83 -34.29
N PHE A 296 9.87 7.39 -33.17
CA PHE A 296 9.27 8.29 -32.17
C PHE A 296 10.30 9.22 -31.54
N ASN A 297 11.52 8.72 -31.30
CA ASN A 297 12.65 9.49 -30.80
C ASN A 297 13.40 10.28 -31.88
N LYS A 298 12.96 10.22 -33.15
CA LYS A 298 13.63 10.83 -34.31
C LYS A 298 15.10 10.39 -34.46
N GLN A 299 15.40 9.13 -34.12
CA GLN A 299 16.72 8.52 -34.27
C GLN A 299 16.69 7.36 -35.28
N ALA A 300 17.81 7.13 -35.96
CA ALA A 300 17.96 6.01 -36.87
C ALA A 300 18.54 4.80 -36.15
N VAL A 301 17.92 3.62 -36.30
CA VAL A 301 18.49 2.38 -35.76
C VAL A 301 19.58 1.86 -36.69
N PRO A 302 20.81 1.63 -36.21
CA PRO A 302 21.83 0.98 -37.03
C PRO A 302 21.40 -0.44 -37.42
N ARG A 303 21.17 -0.69 -38.72
CA ARG A 303 20.83 -2.02 -39.27
C ARG A 303 21.76 -3.16 -38.81
N PRO A 304 23.09 -2.95 -38.64
CA PRO A 304 23.98 -4.00 -38.14
C PRO A 304 23.67 -4.43 -36.70
N LEU A 305 23.22 -3.49 -35.86
CA LEU A 305 22.82 -3.81 -34.48
C LEU A 305 21.52 -4.62 -34.46
N LEU A 306 20.58 -4.32 -35.36
CA LEU A 306 19.33 -5.08 -35.51
C LEU A 306 19.56 -6.51 -36.03
N GLN A 307 20.55 -6.72 -36.89
CA GLN A 307 20.89 -8.04 -37.42
C GLN A 307 21.65 -8.90 -36.39
N LYS A 308 22.50 -8.30 -35.56
CA LYS A 308 23.20 -9.01 -34.46
C LYS A 308 22.27 -9.57 -33.38
N ILE A 309 21.02 -9.09 -33.30
CA ILE A 309 20.01 -9.56 -32.33
C ILE A 309 19.55 -11.00 -32.61
N VAL A 310 19.81 -11.54 -33.81
CA VAL A 310 19.12 -12.75 -34.32
C VAL A 310 19.51 -14.04 -33.60
N ILE A 311 20.63 -14.11 -32.86
CA ILE A 311 21.06 -15.39 -32.26
C ILE A 311 21.69 -15.16 -30.90
N LYS A 312 20.91 -15.37 -29.84
CA LYS A 312 21.46 -15.94 -28.61
C LYS A 312 20.58 -17.11 -28.23
N GLU A 313 21.20 -18.28 -28.30
CA GLU A 313 20.67 -19.54 -27.79
C GLU A 313 20.04 -19.29 -26.41
N THR A 314 18.90 -19.95 -26.21
CA THR A 314 18.28 -20.18 -24.93
C THR A 314 19.33 -20.61 -23.90
N GLU A 315 19.93 -19.66 -23.18
CA GLU A 315 20.58 -19.95 -21.91
C GLU A 315 19.55 -20.73 -21.10
N GLU A 316 19.88 -21.97 -20.74
CA GLU A 316 18.99 -22.82 -19.96
C GLU A 316 18.51 -22.02 -18.74
N LYS A 317 17.21 -21.72 -18.72
CA LYS A 317 16.58 -21.06 -17.59
C LYS A 317 16.55 -22.08 -16.45
N GLY A 318 17.65 -22.23 -15.73
CA GLY A 318 17.75 -23.11 -14.56
C GLY A 318 16.79 -22.74 -13.42
N GLY A 319 16.00 -21.67 -13.61
CA GLY A 319 14.87 -21.30 -12.75
C GLY A 319 15.30 -21.08 -11.31
N VAL A 320 14.35 -21.29 -10.39
CA VAL A 320 14.61 -21.23 -8.94
C VAL A 320 15.61 -22.32 -8.51
N LYS A 321 15.72 -23.43 -9.25
CA LYS A 321 16.66 -24.52 -8.95
C LYS A 321 18.13 -24.08 -9.07
N LEU A 322 18.45 -23.21 -10.03
CA LEU A 322 19.79 -22.64 -10.18
C LEU A 322 20.18 -21.74 -9.01
N LEU A 323 19.22 -21.00 -8.47
CA LEU A 323 19.40 -20.13 -7.32
C LEU A 323 19.82 -20.92 -6.07
N ILE A 324 19.23 -22.11 -5.88
CA ILE A 324 19.52 -23.00 -4.75
C ILE A 324 20.82 -23.76 -4.97
N ARG A 325 21.11 -24.17 -6.21
CA ARG A 325 22.29 -24.98 -6.57
C ARG A 325 23.60 -24.20 -6.52
N SER A 326 23.59 -22.92 -6.90
CA SER A 326 24.78 -22.07 -6.86
C SER A 326 24.97 -21.44 -5.48
N SER A 327 26.07 -21.78 -4.80
CA SER A 327 26.43 -21.22 -3.49
C SER A 327 26.59 -19.69 -3.52
N VAL A 328 27.08 -19.16 -4.65
CA VAL A 328 27.26 -17.72 -4.87
C VAL A 328 25.91 -17.01 -4.99
N LEU A 329 25.00 -17.51 -5.83
CA LEU A 329 23.66 -16.93 -6.00
C LEU A 329 22.85 -17.03 -4.71
N ARG A 330 22.93 -18.16 -4.00
CA ARG A 330 22.29 -18.35 -2.70
C ARG A 330 22.75 -17.34 -1.66
N LYS A 331 24.06 -17.04 -1.60
CA LYS A 331 24.61 -16.02 -0.68
C LYS A 331 24.01 -14.64 -0.97
N TYR A 332 24.02 -14.21 -2.24
CA TYR A 332 23.44 -12.92 -2.62
C TYR A 332 21.94 -12.85 -2.36
N PHE A 333 21.20 -13.92 -2.67
CA PHE A 333 19.76 -14.00 -2.43
C PHE A 333 19.41 -13.85 -0.94
N LEU A 334 20.07 -14.61 -0.06
CA LEU A 334 19.86 -14.52 1.39
C LEU A 334 20.23 -13.14 1.94
N THR A 335 21.32 -12.54 1.47
CA THR A 335 21.70 -11.18 1.87
C THR A 335 20.64 -10.15 1.47
N ILE A 336 20.11 -10.24 0.24
CA ILE A 336 19.07 -9.32 -0.24
C ILE A 336 17.77 -9.54 0.54
N ILE A 337 17.33 -10.78 0.77
CA ILE A 337 16.14 -11.05 1.59
C ILE A 337 16.28 -10.45 2.98
N PHE A 338 17.41 -10.67 3.64
CA PHE A 338 17.62 -10.16 5.00
C PHE A 338 17.62 -8.62 5.04
N ALA A 339 18.26 -7.97 4.06
CA ALA A 339 18.25 -6.52 3.95
C ALA A 339 16.84 -5.96 3.71
N TRP A 340 16.06 -6.59 2.81
CA TRP A 340 14.68 -6.19 2.53
C TRP A 340 13.76 -6.45 3.72
N PHE A 341 13.90 -7.58 4.40
CA PHE A 341 13.14 -7.90 5.61
C PHE A 341 13.39 -6.84 6.69
N SER A 342 14.66 -6.55 6.99
CA SER A 342 15.05 -5.55 7.97
C SER A 342 14.47 -4.17 7.64
N LEU A 343 14.56 -3.75 6.36
CA LEU A 343 14.03 -2.47 5.90
C LEU A 343 12.50 -2.39 6.04
N ASN A 344 11.77 -3.44 5.62
CA ASN A 344 10.30 -3.44 5.70
C ASN A 344 9.81 -3.47 7.15
N VAL A 345 10.44 -4.25 8.02
CA VAL A 345 10.09 -4.29 9.45
C VAL A 345 10.24 -2.90 10.07
N THR A 346 11.36 -2.20 9.84
CA THR A 346 11.54 -0.84 10.34
C THR A 346 10.53 0.14 9.73
N TYR A 347 10.30 0.07 8.43
CA TYR A 347 9.37 0.96 7.73
C TYR A 347 7.92 0.81 8.23
N TYR A 348 7.39 -0.41 8.25
CA TYR A 348 6.02 -0.65 8.71
C TYR A 348 5.87 -0.45 10.21
N CYS A 349 6.88 -0.75 11.03
CA CYS A 349 6.85 -0.42 12.46
C CYS A 349 6.72 1.09 12.68
N LEU A 350 7.42 1.91 11.89
CA LEU A 350 7.31 3.37 11.96
C LEU A 350 5.94 3.86 11.44
N SER A 351 5.52 3.34 10.28
CA SER A 351 4.28 3.75 9.62
C SER A 351 3.01 3.32 10.36
N LEU A 352 3.01 2.19 11.07
CA LEU A 352 1.88 1.76 11.88
C LEU A 352 1.82 2.47 13.24
N ASN A 353 2.92 3.09 13.67
CA ASN A 353 3.01 3.79 14.95
C ASN A 353 2.75 5.32 14.83
N VAL A 354 2.19 5.77 13.70
CA VAL A 354 1.88 7.19 13.39
C VAL A 354 1.07 7.87 14.50
N GLY A 355 0.07 7.17 15.07
CA GLY A 355 -0.80 7.73 16.12
C GLY A 355 -0.08 8.07 17.43
N ASN A 356 1.09 7.46 17.69
CA ASN A 356 1.83 7.64 18.94
C ASN A 356 2.84 8.80 18.90
N PHE A 357 2.91 9.56 17.81
CA PHE A 357 3.82 10.70 17.68
C PHE A 357 3.31 11.98 18.39
N GLY A 358 2.06 11.99 18.87
CA GLY A 358 1.48 13.12 19.61
C GLY A 358 1.19 14.37 18.75
N LEU A 359 1.39 14.26 17.43
CA LEU A 359 0.99 15.25 16.44
C LEU A 359 -0.35 14.84 15.83
N ASP A 360 -1.02 15.81 15.19
CA ASP A 360 -2.21 15.53 14.39
C ASP A 360 -1.90 14.45 13.33
N VAL A 361 -2.82 13.50 13.15
CA VAL A 361 -2.64 12.33 12.28
C VAL A 361 -2.47 12.76 10.82
N PHE A 362 -3.19 13.79 10.37
CA PHE A 362 -3.09 14.34 9.01
C PHE A 362 -1.72 14.98 8.79
N LEU A 363 -1.25 15.77 9.76
CA LEU A 363 0.06 16.41 9.70
C LEU A 363 1.17 15.37 9.68
N THR A 364 1.06 14.33 10.52
CA THR A 364 2.06 13.26 10.60
C THR A 364 2.14 12.49 9.27
N GLN A 365 1.00 12.18 8.66
CA GLN A 365 0.97 11.51 7.35
C GLN A 365 1.55 12.40 6.23
N ALA A 366 1.23 13.70 6.23
CA ALA A 366 1.79 14.65 5.27
C ALA A 366 3.31 14.77 5.42
N LEU A 367 3.82 14.81 6.65
CA LEU A 367 5.26 14.82 6.93
C LEU A 367 5.95 13.54 6.45
N PHE A 368 5.34 12.36 6.62
CA PHE A 368 5.90 11.12 6.07
C PHE A 368 6.01 11.18 4.56
N GLY A 369 4.93 11.54 3.84
CA GLY A 369 4.97 11.70 2.38
C GLY A 369 5.99 12.75 1.91
N LEU A 370 6.01 13.92 2.56
CA LEU A 370 6.94 15.00 2.24
C LEU A 370 8.39 14.63 2.53
N SER A 371 8.66 13.82 3.55
CA SER A 371 10.02 13.38 3.88
C SER A 371 10.58 12.37 2.88
N GLU A 372 9.72 11.59 2.21
CA GLU A 372 10.15 10.65 1.16
C GLU A 372 10.60 11.36 -0.12
N LEU A 373 10.07 12.54 -0.44
CA LEU A 373 10.43 13.31 -1.64
C LEU A 373 11.92 13.69 -1.72
N PRO A 374 12.49 14.44 -0.75
CA PRO A 374 13.91 14.77 -0.77
C PRO A 374 14.78 13.53 -0.61
N ALA A 375 14.30 12.50 0.12
CA ALA A 375 15.02 11.24 0.28
C ALA A 375 15.20 10.51 -1.07
N HIS A 376 14.18 10.47 -1.93
CA HIS A 376 14.29 9.86 -3.25
C HIS A 376 15.16 10.68 -4.21
N LEU A 377 15.11 12.01 -4.15
CA LEU A 377 16.03 12.87 -4.93
C LEU A 377 17.49 12.66 -4.50
N LEU A 378 17.74 12.61 -3.19
CA LEU A 378 19.05 12.31 -2.63
C LEU A 378 19.51 10.89 -3.02
N CYS A 379 18.59 9.92 -3.07
CA CYS A 379 18.89 8.56 -3.50
C CYS A 379 19.39 8.53 -4.95
N ILE A 380 18.75 9.27 -5.86
CA ILE A 380 19.21 9.37 -7.26
C ILE A 380 20.65 9.87 -7.30
N TRP A 381 20.94 10.95 -6.58
CA TRP A 381 22.28 11.54 -6.53
C TRP A 381 23.31 10.58 -5.93
N LEU A 382 23.02 9.96 -4.79
CA LEU A 382 23.91 9.00 -4.13
C LEU A 382 24.24 7.79 -5.01
N LEU A 383 23.24 7.28 -5.74
CA LEU A 383 23.41 6.13 -6.63
C LEU A 383 24.31 6.45 -7.83
N GLU A 384 24.27 7.69 -8.34
CA GLU A 384 25.13 8.16 -9.43
C GLU A 384 26.54 8.54 -8.93
N ALA A 385 26.66 9.16 -7.75
CA ALA A 385 27.93 9.69 -7.24
C ALA A 385 28.82 8.63 -6.54
N VAL A 386 28.24 7.84 -5.62
CA VAL A 386 29.00 6.94 -4.73
C VAL A 386 28.88 5.47 -5.18
N GLY A 387 27.86 5.16 -5.98
CA GLY A 387 27.58 3.84 -6.49
C GLY A 387 26.76 2.97 -5.53
N ARG A 388 26.04 2.00 -6.10
CA ARG A 388 24.92 1.27 -5.46
C ARG A 388 25.27 0.57 -4.14
N LYS A 389 26.42 -0.11 -4.07
CA LYS A 389 26.78 -0.94 -2.91
C LYS A 389 27.10 -0.09 -1.69
N VAL A 390 27.89 0.96 -1.87
CA VAL A 390 28.29 1.85 -0.77
C VAL A 390 27.08 2.61 -0.28
N SER A 391 26.26 3.17 -1.17
CA SER A 391 25.01 3.86 -0.79
C SER A 391 24.12 2.97 0.07
N LEU A 392 23.87 1.72 -0.32
CA LEU A 392 23.01 0.80 0.44
C LEU A 392 23.56 0.53 1.84
N ILE A 393 24.86 0.24 1.96
CA ILE A 393 25.50 -0.04 3.26
C ILE A 393 25.43 1.19 4.17
N SER A 394 25.80 2.36 3.64
CA SER A 394 25.78 3.62 4.40
C SER A 394 24.37 3.95 4.90
N THR A 395 23.34 3.82 4.07
CA THR A 395 21.96 4.11 4.48
C THR A 395 21.43 3.12 5.52
N LEU A 396 21.79 1.83 5.42
CA LEU A 396 21.37 0.83 6.40
C LEU A 396 22.04 1.06 7.76
N LEU A 397 23.33 1.40 7.77
CA LEU A 397 24.05 1.73 9.01
C LEU A 397 23.49 2.99 9.66
N MET A 398 23.21 4.03 8.87
CA MET A 398 22.60 5.26 9.36
C MET A 398 21.20 5.01 9.95
N GLY A 399 20.34 4.28 9.25
CA GLY A 399 19.00 3.93 9.74
C GLY A 399 19.05 3.08 11.03
N GLY A 400 20.00 2.14 11.12
CA GLY A 400 20.24 1.36 12.34
C GLY A 400 20.67 2.23 13.52
N PHE A 401 21.57 3.18 13.29
CA PHE A 401 22.03 4.12 14.31
C PHE A 401 20.90 5.04 14.79
N SER A 402 20.11 5.62 13.88
CA SER A 402 18.95 6.46 14.21
C SER A 402 17.90 5.71 15.03
N SER A 403 17.63 4.45 14.67
CA SER A 403 16.66 3.61 15.40
C SER A 403 17.13 3.31 16.83
N ARG A 404 18.43 3.07 17.02
CA ARG A 404 19.02 2.89 18.36
C ARG A 404 18.92 4.15 19.21
N LEU A 405 19.21 5.33 18.64
CA LEU A 405 19.07 6.60 19.34
C LEU A 405 17.63 6.87 19.79
N ALA A 406 16.64 6.58 18.93
CA ALA A 406 15.23 6.71 19.28
C ALA A 406 14.85 5.80 20.46
N SER A 407 15.34 4.56 20.48
CA SER A 407 15.13 3.62 21.58
C SER A 407 15.72 4.11 22.91
N ILE A 408 16.92 4.70 22.89
CA ILE A 408 17.59 5.23 24.08
C ILE A 408 16.79 6.40 24.65
N LYS A 409 16.34 7.32 23.79
CA LYS A 409 15.53 8.49 24.21
C LYS A 409 14.21 8.08 24.87
N LYS A 410 13.56 7.01 24.37
CA LYS A 410 12.33 6.48 24.98
C LYS A 410 12.60 5.83 26.35
N SER A 411 13.72 5.12 26.50
CA SER A 411 14.12 4.54 27.78
C SER A 411 14.41 5.59 28.86
N ILE A 412 15.01 6.73 28.48
CA ILE A 412 15.29 7.84 29.41
C ILE A 412 14.00 8.53 29.86
N LYS A 413 13.01 8.69 28.97
CA LYS A 413 11.68 9.25 29.31
C LYS A 413 10.83 8.37 30.25
N HIS A 414 11.17 7.10 30.43
CA HIS A 414 10.50 6.22 31.39
C HIS A 414 11.23 6.15 32.74
N LEU A 415 12.43 6.72 32.84
CA LEU A 415 13.25 6.77 34.06
C LEU A 415 13.17 8.12 34.80
N VAL A 416 12.56 9.13 34.16
CA VAL A 416 12.22 10.45 34.72
C VAL A 416 10.70 10.53 34.77
#